data_AF-A0A2C6A3C8-F1
#
_entry.id   AF-A0A2C6A3C8-F1
#
_cell.length_a   1.000
_cell.length_b   1.000
_cell.length_c   1.000
_cell.angle_alpha   90.00
_cell.angle_beta   90.00
_cell.angle_gamma   90.00
#
_symmetry.space_group_name_H-M   'P 1'
#
loop_
_entity.id
_entity.type
_entity.pdbx_description
1 polymer ?
#
loop_
_entity_poly.entity_id
_entity_poly.type
_entity_poly.pdbx_seq_one_letter_code
_entity_poly.pdbx_strand_id
1 'polypeptide(L)' 'MVAAHLADLDAARACGLRTVYLARPGEEAWRPGEDRYRRARDWVDVWIPEDADGLRTLAQVLGRGPVGGAS' A
#
# COMPACT_ATOMS: atom_id res chain seq x y z
N MET A 1 -0.05 9.09 -2.47
CA MET A 1 -1.19 9.40 -1.57
C MET A 1 -1.29 8.25 -0.57
N VAL A 2 -1.46 8.52 0.73
CA VAL A 2 -1.68 7.46 1.74
C VAL A 2 -3.18 7.45 2.02
N ALA A 3 -3.87 6.37 1.66
CA ALA A 3 -5.29 6.22 1.92
C ALA A 3 -5.53 4.91 2.69
N ALA A 4 -6.47 4.94 3.63
CA ALA A 4 -6.82 3.77 4.43
C ALA A 4 -7.68 2.77 3.63
N HIS A 5 -8.45 3.26 2.66
CA HIS A 5 -9.36 2.42 1.87
C HIS A 5 -8.81 2.11 0.48
N LEU A 6 -8.96 0.85 0.08
CA LEU A 6 -8.54 0.37 -1.23
C LEU A 6 -9.24 1.08 -2.41
N ALA A 7 -10.47 1.56 -2.23
CA ALA A 7 -11.18 2.33 -3.25
C ALA A 7 -10.47 3.66 -3.58
N ASP A 8 -9.94 4.34 -2.56
CA ASP A 8 -9.19 5.59 -2.74
C ASP A 8 -7.87 5.33 -3.47
N LEU A 9 -7.24 4.18 -3.22
CA LEU A 9 -6.01 3.77 -3.90
C LEU A 9 -6.26 3.43 -5.38
N ASP A 10 -7.40 2.82 -5.71
CA ASP A 10 -7.79 2.55 -7.11
C ASP A 10 -7.97 3.86 -7.89
N ALA A 11 -8.64 4.85 -7.29
CA ALA A 11 -8.77 6.19 -7.87
C ALA A 11 -7.41 6.91 -7.99
N ALA A 12 -6.56 6.84 -6.96
CA ALA A 12 -5.22 7.45 -6.99
C ALA A 12 -4.34 6.83 -8.08
N ARG A 13 -4.43 5.51 -8.27
CA ARG A 13 -3.75 4.79 -9.37
C ARG A 13 -4.21 5.29 -10.73
N ALA A 14 -5.51 5.52 -10.93
CA ALA A 14 -6.04 6.07 -12.17
C ALA A 14 -5.50 7.48 -12.48
N CYS A 15 -5.07 8.22 -11.45
CA CYS A 15 -4.38 9.51 -11.57
C CYS A 15 -2.85 9.41 -11.74
N GLY A 16 -2.28 8.20 -11.84
CA GLY A 16 -0.83 8.00 -11.96
C GLY A 16 -0.04 8.21 -10.67
N LEU A 17 -0.72 8.21 -9.51
CA LEU A 17 -0.07 8.35 -8.22
C LEU A 17 0.41 6.99 -7.71
N ARG A 18 1.56 6.99 -7.03
CA ARG A 18 2.02 5.84 -6.25
C ARG A 18 1.08 5.60 -5.05
N THR A 19 0.72 4.34 -4.87
CA THR A 19 -0.26 3.84 -3.90
C THR A 19 0.43 3.04 -2.79
N VAL A 20 -0.05 3.19 -1.56
CA VAL A 20 0.44 2.45 -0.40
C VAL A 20 -0.77 1.99 0.39
N TYR A 21 -0.88 0.69 0.60
CA TYR A 21 -1.87 0.10 1.51
C TYR A 21 -1.22 -0.20 2.86
N LEU A 22 -1.90 0.20 3.93
CA LEU A 22 -1.54 -0.07 5.31
C LEU A 22 -2.70 -0.79 5.98
N ALA A 23 -2.51 -2.05 6.32
CA ALA A 23 -3.52 -2.79 7.07
C ALA A 23 -3.65 -2.20 8.48
N ARG A 24 -4.88 -1.86 8.87
CA ARG A 24 -5.22 -1.30 10.17
C ARG A 24 -6.47 -2.02 10.68
N PRO A 25 -6.30 -3.03 11.56
CA PRO A 25 -7.41 -3.87 12.01
C PRO A 25 -8.57 -3.03 12.54
N GLY A 26 -9.76 -3.23 11.97
CA GLY A 26 -10.99 -2.52 12.31
C GLY A 26 -11.31 -1.33 11.41
N GLU A 27 -10.41 -0.93 10.50
CA GLU A 27 -10.64 0.12 9.50
C GLU A 27 -10.85 -0.42 8.08
N GLU A 28 -10.90 -1.75 7.91
CA GLU A 28 -11.07 -2.37 6.60
C GLU A 28 -12.51 -2.22 6.07
N ALA A 29 -12.65 -1.47 4.98
CA ALA A 29 -13.91 -1.47 4.21
C ALA A 29 -14.15 -2.79 3.45
N TRP A 30 -13.07 -3.49 3.06
CA TRP A 30 -13.12 -4.75 2.29
C TRP A 30 -12.44 -5.86 3.09
N ARG A 31 -13.10 -7.02 3.23
CA ARG A 31 -12.55 -8.15 3.99
C ARG A 31 -11.46 -8.89 3.22
N PRO A 32 -10.47 -9.50 3.91
CA PRO A 32 -9.40 -10.29 3.28
C PRO A 32 -9.86 -11.45 2.37
N GLY A 33 -11.08 -11.96 2.59
CA GLY A 33 -11.67 -13.03 1.80
C GLY A 33 -12.31 -12.58 0.48
N GLU A 34 -12.45 -11.27 0.26
CA GLU A 34 -13.11 -10.74 -0.93
C GLU A 34 -12.15 -10.66 -2.11
N ASP A 35 -12.61 -11.02 -3.30
CA ASP A 35 -11.76 -11.03 -4.50
C ASP A 35 -11.18 -9.65 -4.82
N ARG A 36 -11.90 -8.57 -4.52
CA ARG A 36 -11.40 -7.20 -4.68
C ARG A 36 -10.23 -6.88 -3.76
N TYR A 37 -10.21 -7.42 -2.53
CA TYR A 37 -9.07 -7.28 -1.63
C TYR A 37 -7.87 -8.08 -2.15
N ARG A 38 -8.10 -9.30 -2.64
CA ARG A 38 -7.04 -10.14 -3.22
C ARG A 38 -6.41 -9.47 -4.44
N ARG A 39 -7.24 -9.01 -5.38
CA ARG A 39 -6.78 -8.28 -6.58
C ARG A 39 -6.05 -6.99 -6.24
N ALA A 40 -6.36 -6.35 -5.11
CA ALA A 40 -5.65 -5.15 -4.69
C ALA A 40 -4.15 -5.37 -4.48
N ARG A 41 -3.76 -6.57 -4.05
CA ARG A 41 -2.34 -6.92 -3.90
C ARG A 41 -1.57 -6.89 -5.22
N ASP A 42 -2.25 -7.06 -6.34
CA ASP A 42 -1.61 -7.11 -7.66
C ASP A 42 -1.28 -5.72 -8.22
N TRP A 43 -1.95 -4.67 -7.73
CA TRP A 43 -1.82 -3.32 -8.30
C TRP A 43 -1.39 -2.23 -7.31
N VAL A 44 -1.39 -2.50 -6.01
CA VAL A 44 -0.86 -1.58 -4.99
C VAL A 44 0.68 -1.64 -4.99
N ASP A 45 1.34 -0.48 -5.01
CA ASP A 45 2.82 -0.42 -5.12
C ASP A 45 3.55 -0.86 -3.84
N VAL A 46 2.97 -0.58 -2.67
CA VAL A 46 3.51 -0.99 -1.37
C VAL A 46 2.40 -1.51 -0.47
N TRP A 47 2.55 -2.75 -0.02
CA TRP A 47 1.60 -3.40 0.86
C TRP A 47 2.21 -3.63 2.24
N ILE A 48 1.69 -2.97 3.26
CA ILE A 48 2.11 -3.18 4.65
C ILE A 48 1.02 -3.97 5.38
N PRO A 49 1.29 -5.23 5.75
CA PRO A 49 0.32 -6.08 6.45
C PRO A 49 0.17 -5.67 7.93
N GLU A 50 -0.85 -6.21 8.59
CA GLU A 50 -1.22 -5.87 9.97
C GLU A 50 -0.14 -6.26 10.98
N ASP A 51 0.59 -7.35 10.70
CA ASP A 51 1.68 -7.87 11.53
C ASP A 51 3.00 -7.09 11.39
N ALA A 52 3.03 -6.06 10.54
CA ALA A 52 4.17 -5.16 10.40
C ALA A 52 4.09 -3.95 11.35
N ASP A 53 5.23 -3.26 11.54
CA ASP A 53 5.33 -2.03 12.35
C ASP A 53 4.83 -0.80 11.54
N GLY A 54 3.69 -0.97 10.87
CA GLY A 54 2.94 0.05 10.14
C GLY A 54 3.77 1.08 9.38
N LEU A 55 3.60 2.36 9.76
CA LEU A 55 4.28 3.50 9.12
C LEU A 55 5.81 3.44 9.27
N ARG A 56 6.32 2.78 10.31
CA ARG A 56 7.77 2.61 10.49
C ARG A 56 8.33 1.67 9.44
N THR A 57 7.64 0.56 9.18
CA THR A 57 7.96 -0.34 8.07
C THR A 57 7.86 0.40 6.73
N LEU A 58 6.81 1.20 6.52
CA LEU A 58 6.69 2.02 5.31
C LEU A 58 7.88 2.98 5.14
N ALA A 59 8.27 3.69 6.19
CA ALA A 59 9.41 4.61 6.16
C ALA A 59 10.72 3.89 5.79
N GLN A 60 10.91 2.65 6.26
CA GLN A 60 12.05 1.83 5.87
C GLN A 60 11.99 1.41 4.39
N VAL A 61 10.81 1.04 3.89
CA VAL A 61 10.59 0.70 2.48
C VAL A 61 10.86 1.89 1.56
N LEU A 62 10.41 3.09 1.94
CA LEU A 62 10.60 4.32 1.14
C LEU A 62 11.99 4.93 1.31
N GLY A 63 12.59 4.81 2.51
CA GLY A 63 13.92 5.31 2.83
C GLY A 63 15.07 4.51 2.19
N ARG A 64 14.78 3.27 1.75
CA ARG A 64 15.60 2.60 0.73
C ARG A 64 15.31 3.25 -0.63
N GLY A 65 15.85 4.44 -0.87
CA GLY A 65 15.88 5.05 -2.21
C GLY A 65 16.55 4.12 -3.23
N PRO A 66 16.50 4.42 -4.54
CA PRO A 66 17.27 3.66 -5.51
C PRO A 66 18.73 3.67 -5.04
N VAL A 67 19.31 2.48 -4.89
CA VAL A 67 20.75 2.35 -4.70
C VAL A 67 21.35 3.13 -5.87
N GLY A 68 22.06 4.22 -5.58
CA GLY A 68 22.72 5.01 -6.60
C GLY A 68 23.67 4.10 -7.38
N GLY A 69 23.24 3.66 -8.56
CA GLY A 69 24.13 3.18 -9.59
C GLY A 69 24.89 4.39 -10.10
N ALA A 70 26.09 4.57 -9.54
CA ALA A 70 27.12 5.40 -10.12
C ALA A 70 27.40 4.95 -11.56
N SER A 71 27.77 5.95 -12.36
CA SER A 71 28.28 5.89 -13.73
C SER A 71 29.29 4.79 -14.01
#